data_AF-A0A0Q4HZ07-F1
#
_entry.id   AF-A0A0Q4HZ07-F1
#
_cell.length_a   1.000
_cell.length_b   1.000
_cell.length_c   1.000
_cell.angle_alpha   90.00
_cell.angle_beta   90.00
_cell.angle_gamma   90.00
#
_symmetry.space_group_name_H-M   'P 1'
#
loop_
_entity.id
_entity.type
_entity.pdbx_description
1 polymer ?
#
loop_
_entity_poly.entity_id
_entity_poly.type
_entity_poly.pdbx_seq_one_letter_code
_entity_poly.pdbx_strand_id
1 'polypeptide(L)'
;MGDGVLLAQLMGQAAGDGADLQTLRAIAEEAGELGASRAMARIGLSDAAAAGDVQELRELLKAWRDAKRSAVRAALAWVMRMVFALLLVGIAVKSGWPEWAR
;
A
#
# COMPACT_ATOMS: atom_id res chain seq x y z
N MET A 1 -7.26 15.75 -20.88
CA MET A 1 -6.06 15.92 -21.73
C MET A 1 -4.87 15.71 -20.81
N GLY A 2 -3.98 14.76 -21.12
CA GLY A 2 -2.84 14.46 -20.25
C GLY A 2 -1.69 15.45 -20.44
N ASP A 3 -0.90 15.69 -19.40
CA ASP A 3 0.23 16.64 -19.40
C ASP A 3 1.22 16.36 -20.54
N GLY A 4 1.42 15.10 -20.92
CA GLY A 4 2.27 14.71 -22.05
C GLY A 4 1.72 15.15 -23.42
N VAL A 5 0.40 15.27 -23.57
CA VAL A 5 -0.23 15.76 -24.81
C VAL A 5 -0.02 17.27 -24.95
N LEU A 6 -0.12 18.01 -23.84
CA LEU A 6 0.16 19.44 -23.80
C LEU A 6 1.63 19.73 -24.12
N LEU A 7 2.56 18.97 -23.52
CA LEU A 7 4.00 19.13 -23.80
C LEU A 7 4.32 18.87 -25.28
N ALA A 8 3.79 17.79 -25.86
CA ALA A 8 3.97 17.49 -27.28
C ALA A 8 3.41 18.59 -28.18
N GLN A 9 2.26 19.17 -27.83
CA GLN A 9 1.66 20.29 -28.56
C GLN A 9 2.55 21.55 -28.49
N LEU A 10 3.07 21.89 -27.31
CA LEU A 10 3.96 23.04 -27.12
C LEU A 10 5.30 22.86 -27.86
N MET A 11 5.87 21.64 -27.86
CA MET A 11 7.07 21.34 -28.64
C MET A 11 6.82 21.44 -30.14
N GLY A 12 5.66 20.97 -30.61
CA GLY A 12 5.25 21.10 -32.01
C GLY A 12 5.07 22.56 -32.42
N GLN A 13 4.49 23.39 -31.56
CA GLN A 13 4.36 24.83 -31.78
C GLN A 13 5.74 25.51 -31.84
N ALA A 14 6.61 25.27 -30.86
CA ALA A 14 7.95 25.85 -30.82
C ALA A 14 8.81 25.41 -32.02
N ALA A 15 8.69 24.16 -32.46
CA ALA A 15 9.33 23.68 -33.69
C ALA A 15 8.79 24.38 -34.94
N GLY A 16 7.48 24.63 -35.00
CA GLY A 16 6.85 25.46 -36.04
C GLY A 16 7.35 26.91 -36.05
N ASP A 17 7.73 27.43 -34.89
CA ASP A 17 8.33 28.76 -34.70
C ASP A 17 9.87 28.76 -34.96
N GLY A 18 10.44 27.64 -35.41
CA GLY A 18 11.85 27.51 -35.82
C GLY A 18 12.80 27.00 -34.73
N ALA A 19 12.30 26.57 -33.58
CA ALA A 19 13.13 25.93 -32.56
C ALA A 19 13.59 24.53 -32.98
N ASP A 20 14.84 24.19 -32.68
CA ASP A 20 15.37 22.86 -32.93
C ASP A 20 14.76 21.81 -31.97
N LEU A 21 14.19 20.75 -32.56
CA LEU A 21 13.47 19.70 -31.84
C LEU A 21 14.38 18.88 -30.92
N GLN A 22 15.66 18.72 -31.30
CA GLN A 22 16.64 18.04 -30.47
C GLN A 22 16.96 18.86 -29.20
N THR A 23 17.13 20.17 -29.36
CA THR A 23 17.32 21.11 -28.24
C THR A 23 16.10 21.12 -27.31
N LEU A 24 14.87 21.17 -27.85
CA LEU A 24 13.65 21.12 -27.04
C LEU A 24 13.55 19.81 -26.24
N ARG A 25 13.92 18.69 -26.84
CA ARG A 25 13.95 17.39 -26.16
C ARG A 25 14.97 17.37 -25.03
N ALA A 26 16.17 17.87 -25.26
CA ALA A 26 17.21 17.94 -24.23
C ALA A 26 16.77 18.81 -23.03
N ILE A 27 16.13 19.95 -23.28
CA ILE A 27 15.58 20.80 -22.22
C ILE A 27 14.49 20.07 -21.43
N ALA A 28 13.59 19.36 -22.12
CA ALA A 28 12.52 18.62 -21.46
C ALA A 28 13.07 17.46 -20.60
N GLU A 29 14.07 16.73 -21.10
CA GLU A 29 14.74 15.66 -20.36
C GLU A 29 15.44 16.21 -19.11
N GLU A 30 16.22 17.29 -19.24
CA GLU A 30 16.93 17.93 -18.12
C GLU A 30 15.95 18.52 -17.07
N ALA A 31 14.88 19.20 -17.53
CA ALA A 31 13.86 19.74 -16.64
C ALA A 31 13.10 18.62 -15.90
N GLY A 32 12.85 17.50 -16.57
CA GLY A 32 12.26 16.30 -15.98
C GLY A 32 13.14 15.69 -14.89
N GLU A 33 14.42 15.49 -15.19
CA GLU A 33 15.42 14.96 -14.24
C GLU A 33 15.60 15.88 -13.03
N LEU A 34 15.72 17.20 -13.25
CA LEU A 34 15.77 18.19 -12.18
C LEU A 34 14.48 18.23 -11.36
N GLY A 35 13.33 18.06 -11.98
CA GLY A 35 12.04 17.99 -11.31
C GLY A 35 11.93 16.76 -10.41
N ALA A 36 12.27 15.59 -10.96
CA ALA A 36 12.26 14.32 -10.25
C ALA A 36 13.24 14.32 -9.08
N SER A 37 14.49 14.71 -9.30
CA SER A 37 15.51 14.79 -8.25
C SER A 37 15.12 15.74 -7.11
N ARG A 38 14.58 16.92 -7.41
CA ARG A 38 14.04 17.85 -6.39
C ARG A 38 12.87 17.26 -5.63
N ALA A 39 11.97 16.55 -6.31
CA ALA A 39 10.83 15.90 -5.66
C ALA A 39 11.30 14.80 -4.71
N MET A 40 12.24 13.94 -5.14
CA MET A 40 12.82 12.90 -4.29
C MET A 40 13.58 13.50 -3.10
N ALA A 41 14.36 14.56 -3.30
CA ALA A 41 15.04 15.26 -2.22
C ALA A 41 14.07 15.86 -1.18
N ARG A 42 12.93 16.43 -1.63
CA ARG A 42 11.91 17.00 -0.73
C ARG A 42 11.26 15.96 0.18
N ILE A 43 11.14 14.72 -0.29
CA ILE A 43 10.62 13.59 0.51
C ILE A 43 11.72 12.77 1.18
N GLY A 44 12.98 13.21 1.09
CA GLY A 44 14.13 12.56 1.72
C GLY A 44 14.54 11.24 1.06
N LEU A 45 14.22 11.01 -0.22
CA LEU A 45 14.54 9.80 -0.97
C LEU A 45 15.61 10.02 -2.06
N SER A 46 16.54 10.95 -1.86
CA SER A 46 17.55 11.31 -2.85
C SER A 46 18.89 10.58 -2.69
N ASP A 47 19.10 9.87 -1.58
CA ASP A 47 20.32 9.11 -1.34
C ASP A 47 20.27 7.70 -1.95
N ALA A 48 21.43 7.05 -2.04
CA ALA A 48 21.55 5.74 -2.67
C ALA A 48 20.88 4.60 -1.88
N ALA A 49 20.63 4.78 -0.57
CA ALA A 49 19.98 3.78 0.28
C ALA A 49 18.45 3.89 0.26
N ALA A 50 17.89 5.05 -0.12
CA ALA A 50 16.46 5.33 -0.15
C ALA A 50 15.58 4.24 -0.78
N ALA A 51 16.00 3.64 -1.89
CA ALA A 51 15.25 2.57 -2.54
C ALA A 51 15.18 1.30 -1.68
N GLY A 52 16.28 0.95 -1.00
CA GLY A 52 16.36 -0.18 -0.07
C GLY A 52 15.50 0.05 1.16
N ASP A 53 15.59 1.23 1.77
CA ASP A 53 14.82 1.58 2.97
C ASP A 53 13.31 1.53 2.70
N VAL A 54 12.86 2.06 1.56
CA VAL A 54 11.45 2.00 1.15
C VAL A 54 11.00 0.54 0.93
N GLN A 55 11.86 -0.30 0.36
CA GLN A 55 11.55 -1.72 0.20
C GLN A 55 11.43 -2.42 1.56
N GLU A 56 12.37 -2.19 2.48
CA GLU A 56 12.35 -2.78 3.82
C GLU A 56 11.11 -2.35 4.60
N LEU A 57 10.75 -1.06 4.58
CA LEU A 57 9.52 -0.55 5.20
C LEU A 57 8.27 -1.23 4.65
N ARG A 58 8.22 -1.48 3.33
CA ARG A 58 7.09 -2.20 2.71
C ARG A 58 7.02 -3.65 3.15
N GLU A 59 8.17 -4.30 3.31
CA GLU A 59 8.26 -5.67 3.81
C GLU A 59 7.83 -5.78 5.28
N LEU A 60 8.29 -4.86 6.13
CA LEU A 60 7.86 -4.75 7.54
C LEU A 60 6.36 -4.49 7.66
N LEU A 61 5.81 -3.56 6.86
CA LEU A 61 4.37 -3.29 6.83
C LEU A 61 3.56 -4.50 6.36
N LYS A 62 4.08 -5.24 5.39
CA LYS A 62 3.45 -6.49 4.93
C LYS A 62 3.42 -7.51 6.06
N ALA A 63 4.55 -7.77 6.72
CA ALA A 63 4.65 -8.69 7.84
C ALA A 63 3.72 -8.28 9.00
N TRP A 64 3.68 -7.00 9.36
CA TRP A 64 2.79 -6.48 10.39
C TRP A 64 1.30 -6.66 10.03
N ARG A 65 0.92 -6.36 8.78
CA ARG A 65 -0.46 -6.52 8.33
C ARG A 65 -0.89 -7.99 8.33
N ASP A 66 0.01 -8.89 7.97
CA ASP A 66 -0.25 -10.33 7.99
C ASP A 66 -0.38 -10.83 9.44
N ALA A 67 0.50 -10.39 10.34
CA ALA A 67 0.41 -10.67 11.77
C ALA A 67 -0.91 -10.16 12.38
N LYS A 68 -1.31 -8.92 12.07
CA LYS A 68 -2.58 -8.34 12.52
C LYS A 68 -3.78 -9.16 12.03
N ARG A 69 -3.77 -9.57 10.76
CA ARG A 69 -4.84 -10.41 10.19
C ARG A 69 -4.89 -11.78 10.88
N SER A 70 -3.73 -12.36 11.17
CA SER A 70 -3.61 -13.62 11.90
C SER A 70 -4.19 -13.50 13.32
N ALA A 71 -3.78 -12.47 14.06
CA ALA A 71 -4.26 -12.23 15.43
C ALA A 71 -5.79 -12.05 15.48
N VAL A 72 -6.37 -11.28 14.55
CA VAL A 72 -7.83 -11.10 14.47
C VAL A 72 -8.55 -12.42 14.19
N ARG A 73 -8.02 -13.24 13.28
CA ARG A 73 -8.59 -14.57 12.99
C ARG A 73 -8.53 -15.49 14.21
N ALA A 74 -7.40 -15.51 14.91
CA ALA A 74 -7.22 -16.30 16.12
C ALA A 74 -8.17 -15.86 17.24
N ALA A 75 -8.31 -14.54 17.45
CA ALA A 75 -9.23 -13.98 18.41
C ALA A 75 -10.69 -14.36 18.09
N LEU A 76 -11.12 -14.23 16.83
CA LEU A 76 -12.46 -14.65 16.40
C LEU A 76 -12.69 -16.15 16.62
N ALA A 77 -11.71 -16.99 16.27
CA ALA A 77 -11.81 -18.43 16.49
C ALA A 77 -11.96 -18.78 17.98
N TRP A 78 -11.20 -18.13 18.85
CA TRP A 78 -11.30 -18.33 20.30
C TRP A 78 -12.66 -17.86 20.85
N VAL A 79 -13.14 -16.70 20.43
CA VAL A 79 -14.47 -16.17 20.80
C VAL A 79 -15.57 -17.15 20.38
N MET A 80 -15.55 -17.64 19.13
CA MET A 80 -16.53 -18.62 18.68
C MET A 80 -16.48 -19.91 19.50
N ARG A 81 -15.28 -20.37 19.87
CA ARG A 81 -15.12 -21.54 20.75
C ARG A 81 -15.72 -21.32 22.14
N MET A 82 -15.57 -20.13 22.71
CA MET A 82 -16.20 -19.76 23.98
C MET A 82 -17.73 -19.71 23.85
N VAL A 83 -18.25 -19.13 22.77
CA VAL A 83 -19.69 -19.11 22.50
C VAL A 83 -20.26 -20.53 22.41
N PHE A 84 -19.64 -21.42 21.64
CA PHE A 84 -20.09 -22.81 21.54
C PHE A 84 -20.01 -23.56 22.87
N ALA A 85 -18.93 -23.36 23.66
CA ALA A 85 -18.81 -23.95 24.98
C ALA A 85 -19.94 -23.50 25.92
N LEU A 86 -20.24 -22.19 25.94
CA LEU A 86 -21.34 -21.63 26.73
C LEU A 86 -22.70 -22.15 26.27
N LEU A 87 -22.92 -22.31 24.96
CA LEU A 87 -24.15 -22.90 24.43
C LEU A 87 -24.33 -24.35 24.90
N LEU A 88 -23.27 -25.17 24.85
CA LEU A 88 -23.32 -26.56 25.34
C LEU A 88 -23.59 -26.62 26.85
N VAL A 89 -22.95 -25.75 27.64
CA VAL A 89 -23.22 -25.63 29.09
C VAL A 89 -24.67 -25.20 29.33
N GLY A 90 -25.19 -24.25 28.56
CA GLY A 90 -26.58 -23.80 28.67
C GLY A 90 -27.60 -24.90 28.35
N ILE A 91 -27.35 -25.67 27.28
CA ILE A 91 -28.16 -26.86 26.94
C ILE A 91 -28.06 -27.88 28.08
N ALA A 92 -26.86 -28.09 28.61
CA ALA A 92 -26.63 -29.06 29.65
C ALA A 92 -27.46 -28.82 30.91
N VAL A 93 -27.46 -27.57 31.36
CA VAL A 93 -28.25 -27.12 32.51
C VAL A 93 -29.74 -27.22 32.23
N LYS A 94 -30.19 -26.83 31.02
CA LYS A 94 -31.61 -26.87 30.64
C LYS A 94 -32.16 -28.29 30.54
N SER A 95 -31.37 -29.24 30.03
CA SER A 95 -31.80 -30.62 29.79
C SER A 95 -31.78 -31.50 31.04
N GLY A 96 -31.43 -30.97 32.23
CA GLY A 96 -31.49 -31.74 33.47
C GLY A 96 -30.47 -32.88 33.51
N TRP A 97 -29.19 -32.58 33.25
CA TRP A 97 -28.09 -33.55 33.32
C TRP A 97 -27.95 -34.38 34.62
N PRO A 98 -28.58 -34.08 35.79
CA PRO A 98 -28.52 -35.00 36.94
C PRO A 98 -29.52 -36.17 36.90
N GLU A 99 -30.48 -36.23 35.96
CA GLU A 99 -31.57 -37.24 36.03
C GLU A 99 -31.34 -38.51 35.21
N TRP A 100 -30.46 -38.50 34.21
CA TRP A 100 -30.18 -39.68 33.36
C TRP A 100 -28.91 -40.45 33.75
N ALA A 101 -28.08 -39.86 34.62
CA ALA A 101 -26.83 -40.45 35.12
C ALA A 101 -26.98 -41.12 36.51
N ARG A 102 -28.23 -41.27 36.99
CA ARG A 102 -28.61 -42.09 38.15
C ARG A 102 -29.32 -43.35 37.65
#